data_AF-R4YUL1-F1
#
_entry.id   AF-R4YUL1-F1
#
_cell.length_a   1.000
_cell.length_b   1.000
_cell.length_c   1.000
_cell.angle_alpha   90.00
_cell.angle_beta   90.00
_cell.angle_gamma   90.00
#
_symmetry.space_group_name_H-M   'P 1'
#
loop_
_entity.id
_entity.type
_entity.pdbx_description
1 polymer ?
#
loop_
_entity_poly.entity_id
_entity_poly.type
_entity_poly.pdbx_seq_one_letter_code
_entity_poly.pdbx_strand_id
1 'polypeptide(L)'
;MNNTIKLLLIIITTQILFGCSATRYISSIFNEEVVFFYASSDYPNEAKKKPNTPARRATLVFGPYMPNLGRAGGGFGGNYHSYEGAMEGEEIVALWQVPIKGKVLRYYVRSEPSKGIIRAPREGHYAYNVGVAFGPMRVEPTGLTQEQHSSSEVVDWNIDNEPIYYRWGKWDKLYYVTGIFSGSDLQEKPRKFHEIQGIAITAEQYDKLYERCHGGWKTVRCFMDESFPNLTPEQLAYVQSRKHPDDDYRLSGQHPIPERRINRYN
;
A
#
# COMPACT_ATOMS: atom_id res chain seq x y z
N MET A 1 5.25 33.85 51.36
CA MET A 1 4.58 33.06 50.29
C MET A 1 4.74 31.58 50.65
N ASN A 2 3.65 30.91 51.02
CA ASN A 2 3.69 29.60 51.67
C ASN A 2 4.26 28.52 50.71
N ASN A 3 5.14 27.63 51.19
CA ASN A 3 5.83 26.63 50.34
C ASN A 3 4.86 25.73 49.55
N THR A 4 3.65 25.53 50.08
CA THR A 4 2.55 24.82 49.44
C THR A 4 2.07 25.49 48.15
N ILE A 5 2.04 26.83 48.12
CA ILE A 5 1.60 27.61 46.96
C ILE A 5 2.63 27.53 45.83
N LYS A 6 3.94 27.48 46.16
CA LYS A 6 5.02 27.27 45.18
C LYS A 6 4.94 25.88 44.54
N LEU A 7 4.68 24.85 45.34
CA LEU A 7 4.54 23.48 44.82
C LEU A 7 3.32 23.35 43.89
N LEU A 8 2.19 23.98 44.26
CA LEU A 8 0.98 24.00 43.43
C LEU A 8 1.23 24.70 42.08
N LEU A 9 1.94 25.83 42.10
CA LEU A 9 2.31 26.57 40.89
C LEU A 9 3.25 25.77 39.98
N ILE A 10 4.21 25.01 40.52
CA ILE A 10 5.07 24.12 39.74
C ILE A 10 4.25 23.01 39.09
N ILE A 11 3.34 22.36 39.84
CA ILE A 11 2.49 21.29 39.29
C ILE A 11 1.57 21.83 38.19
N ILE A 12 0.91 22.97 38.42
CA ILE A 12 0.01 23.60 37.45
C ILE A 12 0.80 24.04 36.20
N THR A 13 1.96 24.67 36.36
CA THR A 13 2.79 25.07 35.21
C THR A 13 3.31 23.86 34.44
N THR A 14 3.68 22.76 35.10
CA THR A 14 4.02 21.51 34.40
C THR A 14 2.82 20.91 33.69
N GLN A 15 1.63 20.87 34.29
CA GLN A 15 0.45 20.33 33.60
C GLN A 15 -0.02 21.21 32.43
N ILE A 16 0.18 22.53 32.49
CA ILE A 16 -0.14 23.43 31.38
C ILE A 16 0.91 23.35 30.26
N LEU A 17 2.21 23.27 30.61
CA LEU A 17 3.31 23.15 29.64
C LEU A 17 3.35 21.77 28.97
N PHE A 18 3.03 20.69 29.69
CA PHE A 18 2.97 19.34 29.15
C PHE A 18 1.56 18.96 28.62
N GLY A 19 0.49 19.63 29.03
CA GLY A 19 -0.88 19.27 28.66
C GLY A 19 -1.31 19.68 27.26
N CYS A 20 -0.78 20.79 26.72
CA CYS A 20 -1.22 21.32 25.42
C CYS A 20 -0.32 20.98 24.22
N SER A 21 0.99 20.79 24.41
CA SER A 21 1.88 20.39 23.30
C SER A 21 2.26 18.91 23.34
N ALA A 22 2.41 18.31 24.53
CA ALA A 22 2.79 16.91 24.63
C ALA A 22 1.62 15.97 24.27
N THR A 23 0.36 16.39 24.38
CA THR A 23 -0.78 15.57 23.92
C THR A 23 -0.73 15.34 22.41
N ARG A 24 -0.43 16.37 21.60
CA ARG A 24 -0.16 16.20 20.16
C ARG A 24 1.10 15.38 19.89
N TYR A 25 2.18 15.66 20.62
CA TYR A 25 3.46 14.97 20.43
C TYR A 25 3.38 13.48 20.80
N ILE A 26 2.66 13.14 21.87
CA ILE A 26 2.42 11.76 22.31
C ILE A 26 1.44 11.09 21.35
N SER A 27 0.37 11.77 20.91
CA SER A 27 -0.54 11.20 19.90
C SER A 27 0.14 10.97 18.54
N SER A 28 1.10 11.80 18.13
CA SER A 28 1.82 11.64 16.85
C SER A 28 2.89 10.54 16.87
N ILE A 29 3.39 10.18 18.06
CA ILE A 29 4.29 9.03 18.26
C ILE A 29 3.53 7.72 18.06
N PHE A 30 2.26 7.66 18.49
CA PHE A 30 1.43 6.45 18.44
C PHE A 30 0.45 6.38 17.26
N ASN A 31 0.20 7.50 16.56
CA ASN A 31 -0.67 7.53 15.38
C ASN A 31 0.01 8.25 14.21
N GLU A 32 -0.11 7.66 13.03
CA GLU A 32 0.15 8.33 11.76
C GLU A 32 -0.87 9.48 11.61
N GLU A 33 -0.37 10.72 11.73
CA GLU A 33 -1.20 11.92 11.53
C GLU A 33 -1.54 12.12 10.05
N VAL A 34 -0.61 11.82 9.14
CA VAL A 34 -0.82 11.89 7.69
C VAL A 34 0.06 10.88 6.96
N VAL A 35 -0.55 9.99 6.16
CA VAL A 35 0.15 9.09 5.23
C VAL A 35 -0.14 9.46 3.77
N PHE A 36 0.88 9.47 2.91
CA PHE A 36 0.77 9.67 1.47
C PHE A 36 1.19 8.43 0.70
N PHE A 37 0.53 8.15 -0.43
CA PHE A 37 0.79 6.97 -1.26
C PHE A 37 1.29 7.37 -2.66
N TYR A 38 2.39 6.75 -3.05
CA TYR A 38 2.92 6.79 -4.41
C TYR A 38 2.88 5.39 -5.00
N ALA A 39 2.21 5.23 -6.14
CA ALA A 39 2.04 3.94 -6.79
C ALA A 39 2.75 3.90 -8.15
N SER A 40 3.40 2.77 -8.44
CA SER A 40 3.97 2.46 -9.75
C SER A 40 3.48 1.09 -10.24
N SER A 41 3.45 0.90 -11.55
CA SER A 41 3.44 -0.43 -12.16
C SER A 41 3.54 -0.28 -13.67
N ASP A 42 4.53 -0.94 -14.24
CA ASP A 42 4.96 -0.78 -15.62
C ASP A 42 5.11 -2.16 -16.26
N TYR A 43 4.02 -2.71 -16.80
CA TYR A 43 4.09 -3.98 -17.52
C TYR A 43 4.45 -3.75 -19.00
N PRO A 44 5.31 -4.59 -19.59
CA PRO A 44 5.60 -4.52 -21.02
C PRO A 44 4.33 -4.75 -21.85
N ASN A 45 4.26 -4.05 -22.99
CA ASN A 45 3.21 -4.23 -23.99
C ASN A 45 1.80 -4.06 -23.43
N GLU A 46 1.62 -3.14 -22.48
CA GLU A 46 0.29 -2.75 -22.01
C GLU A 46 -0.61 -2.37 -23.19
N ALA A 47 -1.78 -2.99 -23.24
CA ALA A 47 -2.72 -2.77 -24.32
C ALA A 47 -3.42 -1.43 -24.12
N LYS A 48 -3.38 -0.58 -25.14
CA LYS A 48 -4.30 0.57 -25.23
C LYS A 48 -5.73 0.05 -25.07
N LYS A 49 -6.57 0.80 -24.36
CA LYS A 49 -7.97 0.42 -24.09
C LYS A 49 -8.67 0.06 -25.41
N LYS A 50 -9.01 -1.22 -25.57
CA LYS A 50 -9.84 -1.73 -26.68
C LYS A 50 -11.28 -1.95 -26.19
N PRO A 51 -12.28 -1.96 -27.10
CA PRO A 51 -13.62 -2.43 -26.78
C PRO A 51 -13.55 -3.82 -26.12
N ASN A 52 -14.36 -4.05 -25.10
CA ASN A 52 -14.47 -5.35 -24.39
C ASN A 52 -13.21 -5.84 -23.65
N THR A 53 -12.16 -5.02 -23.53
CA THR A 53 -11.03 -5.33 -22.65
C THR A 53 -11.19 -4.61 -21.31
N PRO A 54 -11.14 -5.33 -20.16
CA PRO A 54 -11.14 -4.71 -18.85
C PRO A 54 -10.08 -3.61 -18.74
N ALA A 55 -10.44 -2.49 -18.13
CA ALA A 55 -9.49 -1.43 -17.87
C ALA A 55 -8.48 -1.87 -16.82
N ARG A 56 -7.24 -1.36 -16.94
CA ARG A 56 -6.24 -1.43 -15.87
C ARG A 56 -6.86 -0.94 -14.56
N ARG A 57 -6.67 -1.70 -13.50
CA ARG A 57 -7.21 -1.39 -12.17
C ARG A 57 -6.32 -1.98 -11.09
N ALA A 58 -6.17 -1.25 -10.00
CA ALA A 58 -5.50 -1.72 -8.79
C ALA A 58 -6.37 -1.38 -7.58
N THR A 59 -6.25 -2.19 -6.54
CA THR A 59 -6.84 -1.96 -5.23
C THR A 59 -5.80 -2.36 -4.20
N LEU A 60 -5.65 -1.51 -3.20
CA LEU A 60 -4.75 -1.69 -2.07
C LEU A 60 -5.53 -1.44 -0.80
N VAL A 61 -5.41 -2.37 0.14
CA VAL A 61 -5.69 -2.18 1.55
C VAL A 61 -4.33 -2.26 2.23
N PHE A 62 -3.86 -1.13 2.75
CA PHE A 62 -2.59 -1.01 3.45
C PHE A 62 -2.90 -0.68 4.91
N GLY A 63 -3.13 -1.73 5.68
CA GLY A 63 -3.65 -1.69 7.03
C GLY A 63 -5.01 -0.99 7.08
N PRO A 64 -5.14 0.10 7.85
CA PRO A 64 -6.39 0.86 7.90
C PRO A 64 -6.72 1.58 6.58
N TYR A 65 -5.78 1.72 5.65
CA TYR A 65 -5.91 2.61 4.50
C TYR A 65 -6.36 1.89 3.24
N MET A 66 -7.25 2.52 2.48
CA MET A 66 -7.63 2.06 1.15
C MET A 66 -7.45 3.21 0.15
N PRO A 67 -6.22 3.46 -0.32
CA PRO A 67 -5.95 4.65 -1.10
C PRO A 67 -6.56 4.61 -2.50
N ASN A 68 -6.96 5.79 -2.99
CA ASN A 68 -7.39 5.94 -4.38
C ASN A 68 -6.15 6.03 -5.28
N LEU A 69 -5.76 4.89 -5.85
CA LEU A 69 -4.56 4.76 -6.68
C LEU A 69 -4.82 5.04 -8.17
N GLY A 70 -6.04 5.43 -8.55
CA GLY A 70 -6.42 5.60 -9.96
C GLY A 70 -6.14 4.33 -10.77
N ARG A 71 -5.28 4.45 -11.79
CA ARG A 71 -4.81 3.29 -12.58
C ARG A 71 -3.51 2.69 -12.06
N ALA A 72 -2.78 3.37 -11.18
CA ALA A 72 -1.47 2.95 -10.66
C ALA A 72 -0.46 2.54 -11.76
N GLY A 73 -0.54 3.11 -12.97
CA GLY A 73 0.31 2.73 -14.10
C GLY A 73 1.46 3.70 -14.32
N GLY A 74 2.60 3.20 -14.80
CA GLY A 74 3.81 3.99 -15.07
C GLY A 74 4.73 4.14 -13.85
N GLY A 75 5.49 5.24 -13.81
CA GLY A 75 6.37 5.59 -12.68
C GLY A 75 5.59 5.93 -11.41
N PHE A 76 6.31 6.21 -10.32
CA PHE A 76 5.69 6.53 -9.03
C PHE A 76 4.92 7.85 -9.06
N GLY A 77 3.59 7.74 -9.11
CA GLY A 77 2.66 8.87 -9.04
C GLY A 77 1.67 8.70 -7.90
N GLY A 78 1.15 9.80 -7.36
CA GLY A 78 0.24 9.76 -6.22
C GLY A 78 -0.68 10.97 -6.17
N ASN A 79 -1.90 10.76 -5.67
CA ASN A 79 -2.79 11.84 -5.24
C ASN A 79 -2.62 12.02 -3.73
N TYR A 80 -2.35 13.25 -3.30
CA TYR A 80 -2.14 13.59 -1.89
C TYR A 80 -3.47 13.53 -1.12
N HIS A 81 -3.79 12.36 -0.57
CA HIS A 81 -4.86 12.19 0.40
C HIS A 81 -4.25 11.80 1.74
N SER A 82 -4.68 12.46 2.81
CA SER A 82 -4.27 12.10 4.17
C SER A 82 -5.06 10.89 4.66
N TYR A 83 -4.36 9.97 5.31
CA TYR A 83 -4.96 8.87 6.04
C TYR A 83 -4.47 8.87 7.49
N GLU A 84 -5.35 8.45 8.40
CA GLU A 84 -5.11 8.39 9.85
C GLU A 84 -5.28 6.96 10.39
N GLY A 85 -4.48 6.63 11.42
CA GLY A 85 -4.53 5.40 12.20
C GLY A 85 -3.27 4.54 12.09
N ALA A 86 -2.92 3.81 13.16
CA ALA A 86 -1.76 2.91 13.23
C ALA A 86 -1.62 2.01 12.01
N MET A 87 -0.46 1.98 11.36
CA MET A 87 -0.20 1.05 10.24
C MET A 87 0.79 -0.07 10.58
N GLU A 88 1.68 0.10 11.55
CA GLU A 88 2.69 -0.91 11.91
C GLU A 88 2.03 -2.27 12.24
N GLY A 89 2.52 -3.34 11.62
CA GLY A 89 2.02 -4.70 11.85
C GLY A 89 0.66 -5.01 11.20
N GLU A 90 -0.01 -4.00 10.63
CA GLU A 90 -1.31 -4.16 10.01
C GLU A 90 -1.22 -4.91 8.66
N GLU A 91 -2.34 -5.51 8.28
CA GLU A 91 -2.45 -6.34 7.09
C GLU A 91 -2.25 -5.56 5.78
N ILE A 92 -1.62 -6.19 4.78
CA ILE A 92 -1.58 -5.69 3.41
C ILE A 92 -2.38 -6.64 2.52
N VAL A 93 -3.37 -6.10 1.80
CA VAL A 93 -4.04 -6.79 0.70
C VAL A 93 -3.94 -5.95 -0.57
N ALA A 94 -3.58 -6.58 -1.67
CA ALA A 94 -3.63 -5.95 -2.98
C ALA A 94 -4.26 -6.89 -4.01
N LEU A 95 -4.97 -6.29 -4.96
CA LEU A 95 -5.39 -6.95 -6.18
C LEU A 95 -5.23 -5.99 -7.34
N TRP A 96 -4.76 -6.48 -8.47
CA TRP A 96 -4.62 -5.65 -9.66
C TRP A 96 -4.82 -6.47 -10.93
N GLN A 97 -5.32 -5.78 -11.96
CA GLN A 97 -5.47 -6.32 -13.30
C GLN A 97 -4.79 -5.41 -14.32
N VAL A 98 -4.08 -6.03 -15.25
CA VAL A 98 -3.31 -5.34 -16.28
C VAL A 98 -3.60 -5.95 -17.64
N PRO A 99 -4.26 -5.21 -18.56
CA PRO A 99 -4.42 -5.64 -19.93
C PRO A 99 -3.09 -5.47 -20.68
N ILE A 100 -2.52 -6.57 -21.15
CA ILE A 100 -1.36 -6.57 -22.05
C ILE A 100 -1.76 -7.13 -23.41
N LYS A 101 -0.87 -7.05 -24.41
CA LYS A 101 -1.15 -7.59 -25.74
C LYS A 101 -1.56 -9.08 -25.67
N GLY A 102 -2.82 -9.35 -25.99
CA GLY A 102 -3.37 -10.72 -26.11
C GLY A 102 -3.91 -11.36 -24.82
N LYS A 103 -3.75 -10.74 -23.64
CA LYS A 103 -4.29 -11.28 -22.38
C LYS A 103 -4.47 -10.22 -21.29
N VAL A 104 -5.26 -10.54 -20.27
CA VAL A 104 -5.42 -9.71 -19.07
C VAL A 104 -4.81 -10.46 -17.90
N LEU A 105 -3.75 -9.89 -17.32
CA LEU A 105 -3.13 -10.40 -16.11
C LEU A 105 -3.95 -9.98 -14.90
N ARG A 106 -4.04 -10.85 -13.89
CA ARG A 106 -4.73 -10.57 -12.64
C ARG A 106 -3.98 -11.24 -11.51
N TYR A 107 -3.69 -10.46 -10.48
CA TYR A 107 -2.94 -10.93 -9.33
C TYR A 107 -3.63 -10.52 -8.03
N TYR A 108 -3.43 -11.35 -7.02
CA TYR A 108 -3.85 -11.11 -5.66
C TYR A 108 -2.65 -11.29 -4.72
N VAL A 109 -2.57 -10.43 -3.72
CA VAL A 109 -1.55 -10.44 -2.68
C VAL A 109 -2.24 -10.27 -1.34
N ARG A 110 -1.79 -11.05 -0.36
CA ARG A 110 -2.09 -10.85 1.06
C ARG A 110 -0.84 -11.11 1.89
N SER A 111 -0.55 -10.24 2.84
CA SER A 111 0.51 -10.45 3.82
C SER A 111 0.23 -11.69 4.67
N GLU A 112 1.26 -12.49 4.95
CA GLU A 112 1.15 -13.58 5.91
C GLU A 112 0.77 -13.06 7.31
N PRO A 113 0.16 -13.90 8.16
CA PRO A 113 -0.14 -13.53 9.54
C PRO A 113 1.16 -13.13 10.23
N SER A 114 1.13 -12.09 11.06
CA SER A 114 2.29 -11.49 11.75
C SER A 114 3.38 -10.87 10.85
N LYS A 115 3.21 -10.86 9.52
CA LYS A 115 4.11 -10.19 8.57
C LYS A 115 3.42 -9.00 7.90
N GLY A 116 2.79 -8.17 8.71
CA GLY A 116 2.13 -6.95 8.28
C GLY A 116 3.11 -5.86 7.83
N ILE A 117 2.64 -4.62 7.80
CA ILE A 117 3.42 -3.46 7.38
C ILE A 117 4.60 -3.25 8.31
N ILE A 118 5.78 -3.11 7.72
CA ILE A 118 6.99 -2.64 8.41
C ILE A 118 7.12 -1.15 8.18
N ARG A 119 7.09 -0.35 9.25
CA ARG A 119 7.23 1.10 9.24
C ARG A 119 8.68 1.50 9.51
N ALA A 120 9.28 2.23 8.57
CA ALA A 120 10.52 2.95 8.80
C ALA A 120 10.35 4.10 9.82
N PRO A 121 11.41 4.50 10.54
CA PRO A 121 11.38 5.65 11.45
C PRO A 121 10.83 6.92 10.79
N ARG A 122 10.04 7.70 11.54
CA ARG A 122 9.46 8.98 11.06
C ARG A 122 10.42 10.17 11.18
N GLU A 123 11.53 10.03 11.89
CA GLU A 123 12.54 11.10 12.08
C GLU A 123 11.92 12.45 12.55
N GLY A 124 10.85 12.39 13.34
CA GLY A 124 10.16 13.59 13.85
C GLY A 124 9.17 14.24 12.86
N HIS A 125 8.94 13.66 11.68
CA HIS A 125 8.00 14.18 10.69
C HIS A 125 6.54 13.84 11.00
N TYR A 126 5.66 14.83 10.84
CA TYR A 126 4.21 14.72 10.98
C TYR A 126 3.55 13.96 9.82
N ALA A 127 4.15 14.00 8.64
CA ALA A 127 3.70 13.30 7.44
C ALA A 127 4.62 12.13 7.11
N TYR A 128 4.05 11.10 6.51
CA TYR A 128 4.72 9.84 6.21
C TYR A 128 4.37 9.36 4.80
N ASN A 129 5.24 8.61 4.14
CA ASN A 129 5.05 8.20 2.75
C ASN A 129 5.16 6.69 2.59
N VAL A 130 4.36 6.17 1.67
CA VAL A 130 4.35 4.77 1.23
C VAL A 130 4.56 4.75 -0.27
N GLY A 131 5.63 4.10 -0.71
CA GLY A 131 5.85 3.75 -2.11
C GLY A 131 5.38 2.32 -2.32
N VAL A 132 4.51 2.09 -3.30
CA VAL A 132 3.98 0.76 -3.63
C VAL A 132 4.11 0.49 -5.13
N ALA A 133 4.54 -0.71 -5.51
CA ALA A 133 4.54 -1.15 -6.90
C ALA A 133 3.78 -2.46 -7.10
N PHE A 134 2.84 -2.45 -8.06
CA PHE A 134 2.04 -3.62 -8.45
C PHE A 134 2.74 -4.36 -9.58
N GLY A 135 3.69 -5.23 -9.25
CA GLY A 135 4.56 -5.86 -10.23
C GLY A 135 5.78 -4.99 -10.58
N PRO A 136 6.26 -5.01 -11.84
CA PRO A 136 7.46 -4.29 -12.23
C PRO A 136 7.24 -2.79 -12.10
N MET A 137 8.25 -2.07 -11.62
CA MET A 137 8.26 -0.61 -11.48
C MET A 137 9.15 0.02 -12.54
N ARG A 138 8.80 1.25 -12.93
CA ARG A 138 9.61 2.09 -13.82
C ARG A 138 10.37 3.12 -13.00
N VAL A 139 11.69 3.10 -13.10
CA VAL A 139 12.61 3.96 -12.34
C VAL A 139 13.76 4.43 -13.21
N GLU A 140 14.46 5.48 -12.80
CA GLU A 140 15.68 5.93 -13.46
C GLU A 140 16.84 4.97 -13.15
N PRO A 141 17.91 4.95 -13.95
CA PRO A 141 19.09 4.12 -13.68
C PRO A 141 19.65 4.32 -12.26
N THR A 142 19.63 5.56 -11.76
CA THR A 142 20.08 5.92 -10.41
C THR A 142 19.15 5.42 -9.31
N GLY A 143 17.88 5.14 -9.61
CA GLY A 143 16.90 4.60 -8.67
C GLY A 143 17.06 3.12 -8.36
N LEU A 144 17.99 2.43 -9.03
CA LEU A 144 18.24 1.01 -8.85
C LEU A 144 19.51 0.79 -8.03
N THR A 145 19.47 -0.16 -7.10
CA THR A 145 20.71 -0.75 -6.56
C THR A 145 21.44 -1.50 -7.67
N GLN A 146 22.73 -1.76 -7.50
CA GLN A 146 23.53 -2.50 -8.49
C GLN A 146 22.92 -3.88 -8.83
N GLU A 147 22.39 -4.59 -7.84
CA GLU A 147 21.71 -5.87 -8.03
C GLU A 147 20.42 -5.71 -8.85
N GLN A 148 19.59 -4.72 -8.52
CA GLN A 148 18.35 -4.46 -9.25
C GLN A 148 18.64 -4.04 -10.70
N HIS A 149 19.65 -3.19 -10.91
CA HIS A 149 20.08 -2.75 -12.23
C HIS A 149 20.48 -3.95 -13.11
N SER A 150 21.21 -4.92 -12.56
CA SER A 150 21.65 -6.11 -13.29
C SER A 150 20.52 -7.01 -13.81
N SER A 151 19.32 -6.90 -13.22
CA SER A 151 18.13 -7.69 -13.56
C SER A 151 17.01 -6.85 -14.18
N SER A 152 17.32 -5.60 -14.54
CA SER A 152 16.36 -4.66 -15.10
C SER A 152 16.39 -4.62 -16.63
N GLU A 153 15.31 -4.13 -17.23
CA GLU A 153 15.17 -3.95 -18.67
C GLU A 153 15.16 -2.46 -19.00
N VAL A 154 15.88 -2.02 -20.04
CA VAL A 154 15.74 -0.64 -20.53
C VAL A 154 14.36 -0.47 -21.18
N VAL A 155 13.63 0.58 -20.80
CA VAL A 155 12.27 0.84 -21.30
C VAL A 155 12.08 2.19 -21.96
N ASP A 156 13.03 3.11 -21.81
CA ASP A 156 12.98 4.41 -22.46
C ASP A 156 14.40 4.97 -22.69
N TRP A 157 14.54 5.72 -23.77
CA TRP A 157 15.81 6.25 -24.27
C TRP A 157 15.67 7.74 -24.55
N ASN A 158 16.71 8.53 -24.27
CA ASN A 158 16.73 9.94 -24.66
C ASN A 158 17.04 10.11 -26.16
N ILE A 159 17.06 11.37 -26.62
CA ILE A 159 17.38 11.73 -28.01
C ILE A 159 18.79 11.32 -28.45
N ASP A 160 19.71 11.18 -27.49
CA ASP A 160 21.11 10.78 -27.71
C ASP A 160 21.29 9.24 -27.63
N ASN A 161 20.19 8.49 -27.56
CA ASN A 161 20.17 7.03 -27.45
C ASN A 161 20.89 6.53 -26.18
N GLU A 162 20.71 7.24 -25.07
CA GLU A 162 21.10 6.82 -23.72
C GLU A 162 19.87 6.34 -22.93
N PRO A 163 19.98 5.25 -22.15
CA PRO A 163 18.88 4.76 -21.31
C PRO A 163 18.51 5.79 -20.23
N ILE A 164 17.23 6.18 -20.19
CA ILE A 164 16.72 7.11 -19.15
C ILE A 164 15.77 6.43 -18.16
N TYR A 165 15.13 5.32 -18.55
CA TYR A 165 14.30 4.54 -17.64
C TYR A 165 14.53 3.05 -17.79
N TYR A 166 14.47 2.40 -16.64
CA TYR A 166 14.55 0.97 -16.48
C TYR A 166 13.26 0.45 -15.84
N ARG A 167 12.93 -0.79 -16.20
CA ARG A 167 11.88 -1.57 -15.55
C ARG A 167 12.53 -2.65 -14.71
N TRP A 168 12.16 -2.70 -13.44
CA TRP A 168 12.65 -3.72 -12.51
C TRP A 168 11.50 -4.34 -11.72
N GLY A 169 11.63 -5.63 -11.42
CA GLY A 169 10.69 -6.36 -10.57
C GLY A 169 9.92 -7.46 -11.30
N LYS A 170 9.52 -8.47 -10.53
CA LYS A 170 8.67 -9.58 -10.98
C LYS A 170 7.21 -9.17 -11.16
N TRP A 171 6.52 -9.90 -12.02
CA TRP A 171 5.15 -9.62 -12.45
C TRP A 171 4.09 -9.89 -11.38
N ASP A 172 4.36 -10.79 -10.46
CA ASP A 172 3.41 -11.32 -9.48
C ASP A 172 3.73 -10.88 -8.05
N LYS A 173 4.58 -9.86 -7.89
CA LYS A 173 4.98 -9.34 -6.59
C LYS A 173 4.41 -7.96 -6.33
N LEU A 174 4.00 -7.74 -5.08
CA LEU A 174 3.80 -6.40 -4.56
C LEU A 174 5.11 -5.95 -3.91
N TYR A 175 5.60 -4.78 -4.30
CA TYR A 175 6.73 -4.12 -3.64
C TYR A 175 6.19 -2.98 -2.80
N TYR A 176 6.72 -2.79 -1.60
CA TYR A 176 6.42 -1.59 -0.82
C TYR A 176 7.61 -1.08 -0.02
N VAL A 177 7.61 0.21 0.27
CA VAL A 177 8.56 0.86 1.17
C VAL A 177 7.84 1.96 1.93
N THR A 178 8.25 2.17 3.17
CA THR A 178 7.70 3.13 4.10
C THR A 178 8.81 4.13 4.46
N GLY A 179 8.51 5.42 4.64
CA GLY A 179 9.50 6.40 5.08
C GLY A 179 9.20 7.84 4.68
N ILE A 180 10.26 8.66 4.67
CA ILE A 180 10.22 10.07 4.28
C ILE A 180 10.84 10.22 2.89
N PHE A 181 9.99 10.41 1.88
CA PHE A 181 10.40 10.52 0.48
C PHE A 181 9.27 11.10 -0.38
N SER A 182 9.64 11.66 -1.52
CA SER A 182 8.73 12.03 -2.60
C SER A 182 8.59 10.91 -3.65
N GLY A 183 7.70 11.10 -4.63
CA GLY A 183 7.61 10.20 -5.79
C GLY A 183 8.84 10.24 -6.70
N SER A 184 9.58 11.35 -6.73
CA SER A 184 10.86 11.46 -7.48
C SER A 184 11.97 10.71 -6.73
N ASP A 185 12.01 10.81 -5.39
CA ASP A 185 12.93 10.02 -4.57
C ASP A 185 12.72 8.50 -4.69
N LEU A 186 11.55 8.03 -5.13
CA LEU A 186 11.29 6.61 -5.43
C LEU A 186 11.78 6.19 -6.82
N GLN A 187 12.03 7.15 -7.72
CA GLN A 187 12.51 6.92 -9.08
C GLN A 187 14.02 7.13 -9.22
N GLU A 188 14.61 8.01 -8.40
CA GLU A 188 15.99 8.48 -8.55
C GLU A 188 16.96 7.94 -7.49
N LYS A 189 16.44 7.43 -6.36
CA LYS A 189 17.29 6.96 -5.24
C LYS A 189 17.10 5.46 -5.00
N PRO A 190 18.19 4.67 -4.91
CA PRO A 190 18.09 3.23 -4.66
C PRO A 190 17.40 2.92 -3.35
N ARG A 191 16.47 1.97 -3.37
CA ARG A 191 15.75 1.52 -2.18
C ARG A 191 15.59 0.01 -2.15
N LYS A 192 15.70 -0.53 -0.94
CA LYS A 192 15.31 -1.91 -0.67
C LYS A 192 13.82 -1.94 -0.38
N PHE A 193 13.05 -2.49 -1.32
CA PHE A 193 11.62 -2.72 -1.14
C PHE A 193 11.38 -3.98 -0.32
N HIS A 194 10.34 -3.95 0.51
CA HIS A 194 9.71 -5.15 1.01
C HIS A 194 8.92 -5.81 -0.11
N GLU A 195 8.96 -7.14 -0.17
CA GLU A 195 8.35 -7.91 -1.24
C GLU A 195 7.30 -8.86 -0.68
N ILE A 196 6.12 -8.87 -1.29
CA ILE A 196 5.09 -9.85 -0.99
C ILE A 196 4.78 -10.62 -2.26
N GLN A 197 4.95 -11.93 -2.17
CA GLN A 197 4.61 -12.85 -3.26
C GLN A 197 3.09 -12.91 -3.44
N GLY A 198 2.62 -12.58 -4.64
CA GLY A 198 1.25 -12.74 -5.05
C GLY A 198 0.99 -14.05 -5.78
N ILE A 199 -0.26 -14.22 -6.17
CA ILE A 199 -0.73 -15.36 -6.93
C ILE A 199 -1.61 -14.88 -8.08
N ALA A 200 -1.49 -15.55 -9.24
CA ALA A 200 -2.35 -15.29 -10.37
C ALA A 200 -3.78 -15.79 -10.07
N ILE A 201 -4.78 -15.02 -10.48
CA ILE A 201 -6.20 -15.36 -10.27
C ILE A 201 -7.01 -15.23 -11.56
N THR A 202 -8.16 -15.91 -11.60
CA THR A 202 -9.06 -15.86 -12.76
C THR A 202 -9.84 -14.54 -12.81
N ALA A 203 -10.51 -14.28 -13.93
CA ALA A 203 -11.42 -13.13 -14.04
C ALA A 203 -12.55 -13.21 -13.02
N GLU A 204 -13.17 -14.38 -12.88
CA GLU A 204 -14.26 -14.63 -11.92
C GLU A 204 -13.81 -14.41 -10.47
N GLN A 205 -12.64 -14.91 -10.09
CA GLN A 205 -12.06 -14.69 -8.76
C GLN A 205 -11.77 -13.21 -8.53
N TYR A 206 -11.20 -12.52 -9.52
CA TYR A 206 -10.90 -11.09 -9.41
C TYR A 206 -12.16 -10.25 -9.24
N ASP A 207 -13.19 -10.48 -10.06
CA ASP A 207 -14.43 -9.71 -10.02
C ASP A 207 -15.14 -9.92 -8.67
N LYS A 208 -15.20 -11.17 -8.17
CA LYS A 208 -15.73 -11.49 -6.84
C LYS A 208 -14.97 -10.77 -5.72
N LEU A 209 -13.63 -10.78 -5.76
CA LEU A 209 -12.81 -10.10 -4.76
C LEU A 209 -12.98 -8.58 -4.86
N TYR A 210 -13.03 -8.05 -6.08
CA TYR A 210 -13.21 -6.62 -6.33
C TYR A 210 -14.55 -6.13 -5.76
N GLU A 211 -15.65 -6.83 -6.04
CA GLU A 211 -16.95 -6.52 -5.44
C GLU A 211 -16.92 -6.58 -3.91
N ARG A 212 -16.22 -7.58 -3.35
CA ARG A 212 -16.09 -7.71 -1.91
C ARG A 212 -15.31 -6.54 -1.28
N CYS A 213 -14.25 -6.08 -1.93
CA CYS A 213 -13.42 -4.95 -1.48
C CYS A 213 -14.12 -3.59 -1.62
N HIS A 214 -15.04 -3.45 -2.57
CA HIS A 214 -15.71 -2.19 -2.89
C HIS A 214 -17.20 -2.15 -2.49
N GLY A 215 -17.72 -3.24 -1.94
CA GLY A 215 -19.08 -3.37 -1.42
C GLY A 215 -19.25 -2.83 0.00
N GLY A 216 -20.37 -3.17 0.65
CA GLY A 216 -20.74 -2.64 1.97
C GLY A 216 -19.74 -2.94 3.09
N TRP A 217 -18.95 -4.01 2.95
CA TRP A 217 -17.99 -4.47 3.96
C TRP A 217 -16.54 -3.99 3.72
N LYS A 218 -16.28 -3.34 2.58
CA LYS A 218 -15.01 -2.68 2.21
C LYS A 218 -13.74 -3.44 2.64
N THR A 219 -12.86 -2.77 3.39
CA THR A 219 -11.58 -3.28 3.89
C THR A 219 -11.73 -4.47 4.82
N VAL A 220 -12.85 -4.61 5.54
CA VAL A 220 -13.08 -5.70 6.50
C VAL A 220 -13.10 -7.05 5.81
N ARG A 221 -13.63 -7.15 4.59
CA ARG A 221 -13.69 -8.44 3.88
C ARG A 221 -12.86 -8.46 2.61
N CYS A 222 -11.99 -7.49 2.40
CA CYS A 222 -11.18 -7.40 1.19
C CYS A 222 -10.04 -8.44 1.23
N PHE A 223 -10.36 -9.72 1.12
CA PHE A 223 -9.43 -10.84 1.00
C PHE A 223 -10.14 -12.07 0.41
N MET A 224 -9.34 -12.97 -0.17
CA MET A 224 -9.81 -14.29 -0.65
C MET A 224 -9.88 -15.29 0.49
N ASP A 225 -10.92 -16.13 0.48
CA ASP A 225 -11.13 -17.26 1.41
C ASP A 225 -11.51 -18.53 0.62
N GLU A 226 -11.71 -19.65 1.31
CA GLU A 226 -12.00 -20.97 0.70
C GLU A 226 -13.30 -21.01 -0.13
N SER A 227 -14.22 -20.06 0.08
CA SER A 227 -15.45 -19.92 -0.71
C SER A 227 -15.24 -19.34 -2.12
N PHE A 228 -14.02 -18.97 -2.50
CA PHE A 228 -13.75 -18.47 -3.85
C PHE A 228 -13.94 -19.57 -4.90
N PRO A 229 -14.51 -19.22 -6.08
CA PRO A 229 -14.80 -20.21 -7.09
C PRO A 229 -13.50 -20.78 -7.67
N ASN A 230 -13.51 -22.08 -7.94
CA ASN A 230 -12.50 -22.78 -8.74
C ASN A 230 -11.05 -22.54 -8.25
N LEU A 231 -10.82 -22.51 -6.93
CA LEU A 231 -9.47 -22.41 -6.37
C LEU A 231 -8.62 -23.60 -6.82
N THR A 232 -7.48 -23.34 -7.44
CA THR A 232 -6.48 -24.38 -7.67
C THR A 232 -5.89 -24.85 -6.33
N PRO A 233 -5.27 -26.04 -6.26
CA PRO A 233 -4.58 -26.48 -5.03
C PRO A 233 -3.55 -25.47 -4.52
N GLU A 234 -2.82 -24.82 -5.44
CA GLU A 234 -1.85 -23.77 -5.11
C GLU A 234 -2.55 -22.53 -4.53
N GLN A 235 -3.67 -22.10 -5.12
CA GLN A 235 -4.44 -20.96 -4.61
C GLN A 235 -5.07 -21.25 -3.25
N LEU A 236 -5.58 -22.46 -3.04
CA LEU A 236 -6.11 -22.88 -1.75
C LEU A 236 -5.02 -22.86 -0.68
N ALA A 237 -3.85 -23.43 -0.96
CA ALA A 237 -2.70 -23.38 -0.05
C ALA A 237 -2.23 -21.93 0.22
N TYR A 238 -2.22 -21.09 -0.82
CA TYR A 238 -1.91 -19.66 -0.68
C TYR A 238 -2.88 -18.96 0.29
N VAL A 239 -4.19 -19.15 0.10
CA VAL A 239 -5.23 -18.56 0.95
C VAL A 239 -5.13 -19.08 2.39
N GLN A 240 -4.97 -20.38 2.59
CA GLN A 240 -4.90 -21.01 3.92
C GLN A 240 -3.67 -20.56 4.70
N SER A 241 -2.49 -20.51 4.06
CA SER A 241 -1.26 -20.00 4.69
C SER A 241 -1.31 -18.51 5.05
N ARG A 242 -2.29 -17.78 4.51
CA ARG A 242 -2.51 -16.35 4.74
C ARG A 242 -3.80 -16.06 5.49
N LYS A 243 -4.37 -17.05 6.18
CA LYS A 243 -5.53 -16.86 7.04
C LYS A 243 -5.13 -16.12 8.33
N HIS A 244 -5.76 -14.99 8.61
CA HIS A 244 -5.55 -14.21 9.84
C HIS A 244 -6.50 -14.71 10.95
N PRO A 245 -6.14 -14.55 12.24
CA PRO A 245 -6.93 -15.08 13.35
C PRO A 245 -8.39 -14.60 13.41
N ASP A 246 -8.66 -13.41 12.89
CA ASP A 246 -9.97 -12.76 12.91
C ASP A 246 -10.76 -12.92 11.61
N ASP A 247 -10.25 -13.67 10.62
CA ASP A 247 -10.92 -13.86 9.32
C ASP A 247 -12.31 -14.44 9.45
N ASP A 248 -12.49 -15.48 10.28
CA ASP A 248 -13.79 -16.12 10.47
C ASP A 248 -14.80 -15.12 11.08
N TYR A 249 -14.34 -14.26 11.98
CA TYR A 249 -15.15 -13.18 12.54
C TYR A 249 -15.50 -12.12 11.49
N ARG A 250 -14.54 -11.68 10.67
CA ARG A 250 -14.74 -10.73 9.56
C ARG A 250 -15.73 -11.29 8.51
N LEU A 251 -15.67 -12.60 8.24
CA LEU A 251 -16.56 -13.30 7.32
C LEU A 251 -17.96 -13.54 7.90
N SER A 252 -18.11 -13.69 9.22
CA SER A 252 -19.40 -13.93 9.89
C SER A 252 -20.43 -12.81 9.68
N GLY A 253 -19.95 -11.57 9.48
CA GLY A 253 -20.83 -10.39 9.37
C GLY A 253 -21.24 -9.79 10.70
N GLN A 254 -20.65 -10.25 11.79
CA GLN A 254 -20.77 -9.63 13.11
C GLN A 254 -19.78 -8.48 13.30
N HIS A 255 -18.77 -8.36 12.42
CA HIS A 255 -17.84 -7.24 12.44
C HIS A 255 -18.58 -5.92 12.16
N PRO A 256 -18.22 -4.80 12.80
CA PRO A 256 -18.78 -3.50 12.43
C PRO A 256 -18.50 -3.17 10.96
N ILE A 257 -19.51 -2.68 10.24
CA ILE A 257 -19.30 -2.11 8.90
C ILE A 257 -18.42 -0.87 9.06
N PRO A 258 -17.31 -0.73 8.31
CA PRO A 258 -16.49 0.46 8.39
C PRO A 258 -17.33 1.69 8.08
N GLU A 259 -17.28 2.69 8.96
CA GLU A 259 -17.82 3.99 8.63
C GLU A 259 -17.23 4.43 7.29
N ARG A 260 -18.05 5.07 6.44
CA ARG A 260 -17.50 5.74 5.26
C ARG A 260 -16.47 6.73 5.78
N ARG A 261 -15.18 6.46 5.54
CA ARG A 261 -14.10 7.43 5.73
C ARG A 261 -14.44 8.61 4.84
N ILE A 262 -15.16 9.57 5.39
CA ILE A 262 -15.38 10.88 4.80
C ILE A 262 -13.99 11.49 4.81
N ASN A 263 -13.39 11.71 3.64
CA ASN A 263 -12.29 12.66 3.53
C ASN A 263 -12.79 13.95 4.18
N ARG A 264 -12.32 14.27 5.39
CA ARG A 264 -12.68 15.51 6.08
C ARG A 264 -12.05 16.75 5.43
N TYR A 265 -11.31 16.55 4.33
CA TYR A 265 -10.70 17.58 3.52
C TYR A 265 -11.07 17.34 2.05
N ASN A 266 -12.27 17.79 1.67
CA ASN A 266 -12.61 18.17 0.30
C ASN A 266 -12.80 19.69 0.30
#